data_AF-A0A947CNW2-F1
#
_entry.id   AF-A0A947CNW2-F1
#
_cell.length_a   1.000
_cell.length_b   1.000
_cell.length_c   1.000
_cell.angle_alpha   90.00
_cell.angle_beta   90.00
_cell.angle_gamma   90.00
#
_symmetry.space_group_name_H-M   'P 1'
#
loop_
_entity.id
_entity.type
_entity.pdbx_description
1 polymer ?
#
loop_
_entity_poly.entity_id
_entity_poly.type
_entity_poly.pdbx_seq_one_letter_code
_entity_poly.pdbx_strand_id
1 'polypeptide(L)' 'MQVLRHGRTPQQKRARERVERVLAGAALEFAENGFAQTTTNRIAKRAGVHVPSLYQY' A
#
# COMPACT_ATOMS: atom_id res chain seq x y z
N MET A 1 4.04 14.03 -12.88
CA MET A 1 4.43 12.93 -11.97
C MET A 1 3.44 11.77 -12.16
N GLN A 2 3.70 10.87 -13.11
CA GLN A 2 2.81 9.75 -13.42
C GLN A 2 3.19 8.56 -12.54
N VAL A 3 2.34 8.24 -11.57
CA VAL A 3 2.50 7.04 -10.74
C VAL A 3 2.18 5.83 -11.65
N LEU A 4 3.14 4.92 -11.82
CA LEU A 4 2.96 3.68 -12.58
C LEU A 4 1.79 2.88 -11.99
N ARG A 5 0.63 2.91 -12.65
CA ARG A 5 -0.54 2.13 -12.24
C ARG A 5 -0.51 0.78 -12.96
N HIS A 6 -0.15 -0.28 -12.24
CA HIS A 6 -0.19 -1.65 -12.73
C HIS A 6 -1.41 -2.46 -12.23
N GLY A 7 -2.48 -1.79 -11.79
CA GLY A 7 -3.73 -2.46 -11.38
C GLY A 7 -4.98 -1.60 -11.50
N ARG A 8 -6.14 -2.21 -11.19
CA ARG A 8 -7.46 -1.57 -11.37
C ARG A 8 -7.52 -0.29 -10.56
N THR A 9 -7.90 0.83 -11.20
CA THR A 9 -8.12 2.06 -10.47
C THR A 9 -9.34 1.90 -9.55
N PRO A 10 -9.21 2.11 -8.22
CA PRO A 10 -10.34 1.98 -7.31
C PRO A 10 -11.41 3.04 -7.62
N GLN A 11 -12.60 2.59 -8.00
CA GLN A 11 -13.74 3.48 -8.30
C GLN A 11 -14.62 3.75 -7.06
N GLN A 12 -14.59 2.84 -6.08
CA GLN A 12 -15.39 2.97 -4.85
C GLN A 12 -14.58 3.64 -3.73
N LYS A 13 -15.24 4.45 -2.90
CA LYS A 13 -14.64 5.17 -1.75
C LYS A 13 -13.79 4.25 -0.85
N ARG A 14 -14.33 3.08 -0.47
CA ARG A 14 -13.63 2.08 0.37
C ARG A 14 -12.33 1.56 -0.26
N ALA A 15 -12.28 1.45 -1.59
CA ALA A 15 -11.10 0.98 -2.29
C ALA A 15 -10.03 2.08 -2.38
N ARG A 16 -10.43 3.35 -2.49
CA ARG A 16 -9.51 4.49 -2.43
C ARG A 16 -8.90 4.67 -1.04
N GLU A 17 -9.71 4.62 0.02
CA GLU A 17 -9.23 4.65 1.40
C GLU A 17 -8.22 3.53 1.69
N ARG A 18 -8.44 2.35 1.10
CA ARG A 18 -7.49 1.23 1.19
C ARG A 18 -6.14 1.57 0.57
N VAL A 19 -6.12 2.15 -0.64
CA VAL A 19 -4.89 2.57 -1.31
C VAL A 19 -4.16 3.64 -0.50
N GLU A 20 -4.89 4.63 0.02
CA GLU A 20 -4.31 5.70 0.84
C GLU A 20 -3.65 5.13 2.11
N ARG A 21 -4.29 4.18 2.79
CA ARG A 21 -3.68 3.49 3.94
C ARG A 21 -2.43 2.69 3.57
N VAL A 22 -2.42 2.01 2.42
CA VAL A 22 -1.26 1.28 1.93
C VAL A 22 -0.08 2.22 1.66
N LEU A 23 -0.33 3.34 0.99
CA LEU A 23 0.70 4.34 0.69
C LEU A 23 1.26 4.97 1.96
N ALA A 24 0.40 5.30 2.93
CA ALA A 24 0.83 5.81 4.23
C ALA A 24 1.67 4.77 5.00
N GLY A 25 1.23 3.50 5.03
CA GLY A 25 1.98 2.41 5.64
C GLY A 25 3.35 2.19 5.00
N ALA A 26 3.42 2.27 3.66
CA ALA A 26 4.68 2.15 2.93
C ALA A 26 5.63 3.31 3.24
N ALA A 27 5.15 4.54 3.23
CA ALA A 27 5.96 5.72 3.54
C ALA A 27 6.59 5.64 4.94
N LEU A 28 5.80 5.22 5.94
CA LEU A 28 6.30 5.07 7.31
C LEU A 28 7.30 3.92 7.44
N GLU A 29 7.02 2.77 6.81
CA GLU A 29 7.93 1.61 6.85
C GLU A 29 9.27 1.94 6.18
N PHE A 30 9.24 2.68 5.06
CA PHE A 30 10.46 3.17 4.40
C PHE A 30 11.22 4.17 5.28
N ALA A 31 10.53 5.09 5.95
CA ALA A 31 11.16 6.08 6.81
C ALA A 31 11.84 5.45 8.04
N GLU A 32 11.26 4.40 8.60
CA GLU A 32 11.76 3.74 9.82
C GLU A 32 12.82 2.67 9.53
N ASN A 33 12.61 1.82 8.52
CA ASN A 33 13.44 0.63 8.30
C ASN A 33 14.31 0.73 7.04
N GLY A 34 14.11 1.76 6.22
CA GLY A 34 14.74 1.88 4.92
C GLY A 34 14.11 0.97 3.86
N PHE A 35 14.35 1.31 2.60
CA PHE A 35 13.76 0.62 1.45
C PHE A 35 14.14 -0.87 1.40
N ALA A 36 15.41 -1.20 1.60
CA ALA A 36 15.92 -2.57 1.46
C ALA A 36 15.34 -3.56 2.49
N GLN A 37 14.95 -3.08 3.68
CA GLN A 37 14.39 -3.93 4.74
C GLN A 37 12.86 -3.96 4.75
N THR A 38 12.23 -3.15 3.89
CA THR A 38 10.78 -3.05 3.81
C THR A 38 10.21 -4.24 3.04
N THR A 39 9.15 -4.84 3.56
CA THR A 39 8.42 -5.94 2.89
C THR A 39 6.95 -5.61 2.77
N THR A 40 6.30 -6.14 1.73
CA THR A 40 4.86 -5.96 1.49
C THR A 40 4.02 -6.43 2.68
N ASN A 41 4.44 -7.48 3.40
CA ASN A 41 3.75 -7.95 4.60
C ASN A 41 3.78 -6.93 5.75
N ARG A 42 4.91 -6.25 5.96
CA ARG A 42 5.01 -5.19 6.98
C ARG A 42 4.15 -3.98 6.62
N ILE A 43 4.15 -3.60 5.33
CA ILE A 43 3.26 -2.56 4.80
C ILE A 43 1.80 -2.93 5.03
N ALA A 44 1.39 -4.16 4.68
CA ALA A 44 0.02 -4.64 4.85
C ALA A 44 -0.44 -4.61 6.31
N LYS A 45 0.41 -5.12 7.22
CA LYS A 45 0.17 -5.12 8.66
C LYS A 45 -0.02 -3.70 9.19
N ARG A 46 0.86 -2.78 8.79
CA ARG A 46 0.82 -1.36 9.20
C ARG A 46 -0.41 -0.63 8.66
N ALA A 47 -0.77 -0.89 7.40
CA ALA A 47 -1.93 -0.29 6.75
C ALA A 47 -3.28 -0.89 7.19
N GLY A 48 -3.28 -1.94 8.02
CA GLY A 48 -4.49 -2.63 8.47
C GLY A 48 -5.25 -3.29 7.30
N VAL A 49 -4.52 -3.79 6.30
CA VAL A 49 -5.09 -4.44 5.12
C VAL A 49 -4.64 -5.89 5.02
N HIS A 50 -5.52 -6.74 4.53
CA HIS A 50 -5.18 -8.14 4.25
C HIS A 50 -4.22 -8.22 3.07
N VAL A 51 -3.13 -8.98 3.19
CA VAL A 51 -2.11 -9.16 2.14
C VAL A 51 -2.70 -9.59 0.78
N PRO A 52 -3.69 -10.52 0.71
CA PRO A 52 -4.31 -10.87 -0.58
C PRO A 52 -5.06 -9.72 -1.24
N SER A 53 -5.56 -8.75 -0.46
CA SER A 53 -6.23 -7.55 -1.00
C SER A 53 -5.25 -6.53 -1.58
N LEU A 54 -3.95 -6.66 -1.27
CA LEU A 54 -2.89 -5.77 -1.73
C LEU A 54 -2.46 -6.10 -3.16
N TYR A 55 -2.50 -7.37 -3.55
CA TYR A 55 -2.19 -7.82 -4.92
C TYR A 55 -3.32 -7.59 -5.93
N GLN A 56 -4.51 -7.20 -5.48
CA GLN A 56 -5.66 -6.94 -6.35
C GLN A 56 -5.63 -5.55 -7.00
N TYR A 57 -4.68 -4.70 -6.61
CA TYR A 57 -4.46 -3.33 -7.07
C TYR A 57 -2.98 -3.14 -7.46
#